data_AF-A0A133NT96-F1
#
_entry.id   AF-A0A133NT96-F1
#
_cell.length_a   1.000
_cell.length_b   1.000
_cell.length_c   1.000
_cell.angle_alpha   90.00
_cell.angle_beta   90.00
_cell.angle_gamma   90.00
#
_symmetry.space_group_name_H-M   'P 1'
#
loop_
_entity.id
_entity.type
_entity.pdbx_description
1 polymer ?
#
loop_
_entity_poly.entity_id
_entity_poly.type
_entity_poly.pdbx_seq_one_letter_code
_entity_poly.pdbx_strand_id
1 'polypeptide(L)'
;MSIFVNDTLLTREEAAAKLAVSTQRVSALCSNHLLTTYTFGSRKILISLDSVNRYKQQNSKSGRAYAPSLAFAALFMLSGYKVSWINRQQKYRIEAYLRSISPQELVSRSKNRAKTMEYWCRKSRLAELSNHLILSAATGNMHSQFQLTQTDKIEGYVSSIKLGDLINKFHLKNSEDGVSSSMANVKLRVIEDSKVFDFILQNMSLHITECTEETLAKSFMPIAVCAADLAESVDVRERQAGLNKLAELLAKYNH
;
A
#
# COMPACT_ATOMS: atom_id res chain seq x y z
N MET A 1 27.46 19.07 -7.18
CA MET A 1 26.32 20.02 -7.20
C MET A 1 25.20 19.39 -6.39
N SER A 2 25.16 19.67 -5.08
CA SER A 2 24.22 19.09 -4.13
C SER A 2 22.92 19.89 -4.15
N ILE A 3 21.84 19.28 -4.63
CA ILE A 3 20.49 19.84 -4.54
C ILE A 3 20.13 19.84 -3.06
N PHE A 4 20.13 21.03 -2.43
CA PHE A 4 19.55 21.21 -1.11
C PHE A 4 18.03 21.06 -1.26
N VAL A 5 17.53 19.85 -1.04
CA VAL A 5 16.14 19.68 -0.61
C VAL A 5 16.04 20.42 0.72
N ASN A 6 15.03 21.27 0.90
CA ASN A 6 14.72 21.95 2.17
C ASN A 6 14.24 20.94 3.23
N ASP A 7 15.07 19.94 3.52
CA ASP A 7 14.79 18.91 4.50
C ASP A 7 15.15 19.47 5.87
N THR A 8 14.15 19.54 6.75
CA THR A 8 14.40 19.86 8.16
C THR A 8 15.24 18.74 8.75
N LEU A 9 16.39 19.10 9.31
CA LEU A 9 17.34 18.16 9.87
C LEU A 9 17.18 18.10 11.39
N LEU A 10 17.08 16.89 11.93
CA LEU A 10 16.95 16.62 13.36
C LEU A 10 18.23 16.03 13.92
N THR A 11 18.51 16.35 15.18
CA THR A 11 19.45 15.61 16.01
C THR A 11 18.88 14.23 16.40
N ARG A 12 19.73 13.34 16.91
CA ARG A 12 19.27 12.04 17.44
C ARG A 12 18.25 12.17 18.56
N GLU A 13 18.40 13.20 19.40
CA GLU A 13 17.51 13.45 20.55
C GLU A 13 16.13 13.89 20.08
N GLU A 14 16.06 14.81 19.12
CA GLU A 14 14.80 15.25 18.52
C GLU A 14 14.10 14.13 17.75
N ALA A 15 14.85 13.30 17.04
CA ALA A 15 14.32 12.11 16.36
C ALA A 15 13.78 11.08 17.36
N ALA A 16 14.49 10.85 18.47
CA ALA A 16 14.07 9.94 19.54
C ALA A 16 12.77 10.41 20.21
N ALA A 17 12.67 11.70 20.52
CA ALA A 17 11.47 12.32 21.05
C ALA A 17 10.28 12.18 20.09
N LYS A 18 10.49 12.45 18.79
CA LYS A 18 9.43 12.28 17.77
C LYS A 18 8.95 10.85 17.64
N LEU A 19 9.86 9.87 17.71
CA LEU A 19 9.53 8.46 17.59
C LEU A 19 9.05 7.82 18.90
N ALA A 20 9.18 8.51 20.04
CA ALA A 20 8.95 7.97 21.38
C ALA A 20 9.76 6.68 21.63
N VAL A 21 11.03 6.68 21.23
CA VAL A 21 12.00 5.58 21.43
C VAL A 21 13.31 6.12 22.01
N SER A 22 14.21 5.23 22.46
CA SER A 22 15.53 5.64 22.95
C SER A 22 16.46 6.13 21.82
N THR A 23 17.42 6.99 22.17
CA THR A 23 18.48 7.42 21.25
C THR A 23 19.31 6.25 20.71
N GLN A 24 19.51 5.20 21.52
CA GLN A 24 20.14 3.94 21.09
C GLN A 24 19.32 3.23 20.00
N ARG A 25 17.98 3.21 20.12
CA ARG A 25 17.10 2.68 19.09
C ARG A 25 17.21 3.51 17.81
N VAL A 26 17.21 4.84 17.90
CA VAL A 26 17.44 5.71 16.74
C VAL A 26 18.79 5.42 16.08
N SER A 27 19.85 5.21 16.87
CA SER A 27 21.16 4.81 16.33
C SER A 27 21.08 3.50 15.55
N ALA A 28 20.40 2.49 16.09
CA ALA A 28 20.19 1.22 15.39
C ALA A 28 19.38 1.39 14.09
N LEU A 29 18.38 2.28 14.08
CA LEU A 29 17.62 2.59 12.86
C LEU A 29 18.48 3.26 11.79
N CYS A 30 19.38 4.16 12.19
CA CYS A 30 20.35 4.78 11.28
C CYS A 30 21.33 3.74 10.73
N SER A 31 21.90 2.89 11.59
CA SER A 31 22.82 1.81 11.18
C SER A 31 22.17 0.81 10.20
N ASN A 32 20.87 0.53 10.39
CA ASN A 32 20.10 -0.34 9.50
C ASN A 32 19.54 0.39 8.26
N HIS A 33 19.95 1.64 8.01
CA HIS A 33 19.50 2.43 6.86
C HIS A 33 17.98 2.65 6.79
N LEU A 34 17.29 2.52 7.93
CA LEU A 34 15.85 2.77 8.05
C LEU A 34 15.51 4.25 8.23
N LEU A 35 16.53 5.07 8.52
CA LEU A 35 16.43 6.53 8.57
C LEU A 35 17.49 7.15 7.65
N THR A 36 17.11 8.17 6.89
CA THR A 36 18.01 8.95 6.03
C THR A 36 18.86 9.86 6.90
N THR A 37 20.18 9.76 6.76
CA THR A 37 21.15 10.51 7.56
C THR A 37 22.04 11.38 6.68
N TYR A 38 22.48 12.51 7.23
CA TYR A 38 23.41 13.45 6.62
C TYR A 38 24.57 13.71 7.59
N THR A 39 25.78 13.76 7.06
CA THR A 39 26.97 14.13 7.82
C THR A 39 27.18 15.64 7.75
N PHE A 40 27.27 16.29 8.91
CA PHE A 40 27.58 17.71 9.02
C PHE A 40 28.91 17.88 9.77
N GLY A 41 29.95 18.30 9.03
CA GLY A 41 31.32 18.33 9.54
C GLY A 41 31.89 16.93 9.81
N SER A 42 32.92 16.86 10.66
CA SER A 42 33.70 15.62 10.86
C SER A 42 33.03 14.57 11.78
N ARG A 43 31.98 14.92 12.55
CA ARG A 43 31.41 14.01 13.58
C ARG A 43 29.90 14.11 13.87
N LYS A 44 29.17 15.08 13.32
CA LYS A 44 27.73 15.22 13.63
C LYS A 44 26.88 14.54 12.55
N ILE A 45 26.03 13.61 12.98
CA ILE A 45 25.02 12.96 12.13
C ILE A 45 23.69 13.67 12.37
N LEU A 46 23.10 14.18 11.30
CA LEU A 46 21.77 14.75 11.27
C LEU A 46 20.83 13.77 10.56
N ILE A 47 19.55 13.77 10.94
CA ILE A 47 18.54 12.85 10.45
C ILE A 47 17.46 13.65 9.73
N SER A 48 17.04 13.22 8.54
CA SER A 48 15.92 13.87 7.84
C SER A 48 14.63 13.72 8.64
N LEU A 49 13.95 14.84 8.91
CA LEU A 49 12.62 14.86 9.50
C LEU A 49 11.62 14.06 8.67
N ASP A 50 11.70 14.15 7.33
CA ASP A 50 10.82 13.40 6.43
C ASP A 50 11.00 11.89 6.64
N SER A 51 12.24 11.42 6.69
CA SER A 51 12.53 10.01 6.95
C SER A 51 12.04 9.55 8.32
N VAL A 52 12.19 10.38 9.37
CA VAL A 52 11.65 10.09 10.71
C VAL A 52 10.12 9.99 10.70
N ASN A 53 9.45 10.93 10.03
CA ASN A 53 8.00 10.92 9.91
C ASN A 53 7.52 9.69 9.14
N ARG A 54 8.18 9.33 8.02
CA ARG A 54 7.91 8.10 7.27
C ARG A 54 8.06 6.86 8.15
N TYR A 55 9.16 6.75 8.90
CA TYR A 55 9.38 5.61 9.80
C TYR A 55 8.30 5.54 10.90
N LYS A 56 7.96 6.67 11.52
CA LYS A 56 6.90 6.74 12.56
C LYS A 56 5.55 6.26 12.02
N GLN A 57 5.21 6.71 10.81
CA GLN A 57 3.96 6.39 10.14
C GLN A 57 3.89 4.90 9.80
N GLN A 58 4.99 4.31 9.33
CA GLN A 58 5.05 2.88 9.00
C GLN A 58 5.06 1.95 10.22
N ASN A 59 5.51 2.45 11.39
CA ASN A 59 5.76 1.65 12.59
C ASN A 59 4.91 2.05 13.81
N SER A 60 3.73 2.66 13.61
CA SER A 60 2.80 2.91 14.71
C SER A 60 2.44 1.58 15.41
N LYS A 61 2.36 1.60 16.76
CA LYS A 61 2.07 0.45 17.63
C LYS A 61 0.68 -0.13 17.34
N SER A 62 0.59 -0.92 16.29
CA SER A 62 -0.57 -1.70 15.93
C SER A 62 -0.36 -3.14 16.35
N GLY A 63 -1.44 -3.86 16.66
CA GLY A 63 -1.36 -5.27 17.00
C GLY A 63 -0.69 -6.10 15.90
N ARG A 64 -0.47 -7.41 16.16
CA ARG A 64 0.11 -8.31 15.15
C ARG A 64 -0.67 -8.22 13.83
N ALA A 65 0.05 -7.97 12.74
CA ALA A 65 -0.51 -7.94 11.40
C ALA A 65 -1.15 -9.29 11.05
N TYR A 66 -2.22 -9.23 10.28
CA TYR A 66 -2.91 -10.41 9.78
C TYR A 66 -2.05 -11.16 8.74
N ALA A 67 -2.29 -12.46 8.67
CA ALA A 67 -1.85 -13.25 7.52
C ALA A 67 -2.57 -12.75 6.25
N PRO A 68 -1.96 -12.88 5.05
CA PRO A 68 -2.51 -12.34 3.81
C PRO A 68 -3.99 -12.68 3.57
N SER A 69 -4.35 -13.95 3.77
CA SER A 69 -5.72 -14.45 3.62
C SER A 69 -6.74 -13.71 4.51
N LEU A 70 -6.41 -13.47 5.78
CA LEU A 70 -7.26 -12.74 6.73
C LEU A 70 -7.28 -11.23 6.45
N ALA A 71 -6.16 -10.67 6.00
CA ALA A 71 -6.07 -9.26 5.62
C ALA A 71 -7.01 -8.95 4.44
N PHE A 72 -6.95 -9.77 3.38
CA PHE A 72 -7.90 -9.64 2.27
C PHE A 72 -9.32 -9.92 2.70
N ALA A 73 -9.57 -10.95 3.53
CA ALA A 73 -10.93 -11.22 4.01
C ALA A 73 -11.56 -10.01 4.72
N ALA A 74 -10.82 -9.35 5.62
CA ALA A 74 -11.30 -8.16 6.32
C ALA A 74 -11.65 -7.01 5.35
N LEU A 75 -10.78 -6.74 4.37
CA LEU A 75 -11.00 -5.67 3.38
C LEU A 75 -12.13 -6.01 2.39
N PHE A 76 -12.25 -7.26 1.97
CA PHE A 76 -13.34 -7.73 1.12
C PHE A 76 -14.69 -7.63 1.84
N MET A 77 -14.76 -8.11 3.09
CA MET A 77 -15.97 -8.00 3.92
C MET A 77 -16.36 -6.54 4.15
N LEU A 78 -15.39 -5.66 4.42
CA LEU A 78 -15.65 -4.22 4.56
C LEU A 78 -16.15 -3.58 3.24
N SER A 79 -15.77 -4.15 2.10
CA SER A 79 -16.26 -3.74 0.78
C SER A 79 -17.61 -4.38 0.41
N GLY A 80 -18.23 -5.15 1.31
CA GLY A 80 -19.52 -5.82 1.08
C GLY A 80 -19.44 -7.19 0.40
N TYR A 81 -18.24 -7.71 0.14
CA TYR A 81 -18.05 -9.00 -0.53
C TYR A 81 -18.21 -10.17 0.43
N LYS A 82 -18.82 -11.26 -0.06
CA LYS A 82 -18.88 -12.53 0.67
C LYS A 82 -17.54 -13.25 0.56
N VAL A 83 -16.96 -13.60 1.70
CA VAL A 83 -15.69 -14.31 1.77
C VAL A 83 -15.92 -15.78 2.10
N SER A 84 -15.50 -16.68 1.21
CA SER A 84 -15.65 -18.15 1.35
C SER A 84 -14.37 -18.88 1.77
N TRP A 85 -13.20 -18.23 1.69
CA TRP A 85 -11.90 -18.87 1.92
C TRP A 85 -11.42 -18.85 3.38
N ILE A 86 -12.21 -18.29 4.30
CA ILE A 86 -11.95 -18.32 5.74
C ILE A 86 -13.06 -19.09 6.46
N ASN A 87 -12.75 -19.65 7.61
CA ASN A 87 -13.74 -20.40 8.39
C ASN A 87 -14.68 -19.49 9.19
N ARG A 88 -15.77 -20.06 9.72
CA ARG A 88 -16.81 -19.33 10.47
C ARG A 88 -16.27 -18.59 11.71
N GLN A 89 -15.31 -19.19 12.43
CA GLN A 89 -14.72 -18.58 13.62
C GLN A 89 -13.85 -17.36 13.25
N GLN A 90 -13.03 -17.49 12.20
CA GLN A 90 -12.23 -16.39 11.66
C GLN A 90 -13.12 -15.25 11.17
N LYS A 91 -14.19 -15.59 10.44
CA LYS A 91 -15.18 -14.62 9.97
C LYS A 91 -15.80 -13.84 11.13
N TYR A 92 -16.33 -14.53 12.14
CA TYR A 92 -16.89 -13.91 13.34
C TYR A 92 -15.91 -12.95 14.04
N ARG A 93 -14.64 -13.35 14.18
CA ARG A 93 -13.60 -12.50 14.79
C ARG A 93 -13.31 -11.25 13.95
N ILE A 94 -13.30 -11.37 12.63
CA ILE A 94 -13.12 -10.23 11.72
C ILE A 94 -14.31 -9.29 11.82
N GLU A 95 -15.56 -9.80 11.80
CA GLU A 95 -16.77 -8.97 11.93
C GLU A 95 -16.76 -8.20 13.25
N ALA A 96 -16.48 -8.87 14.37
CA ALA A 96 -16.38 -8.23 15.67
C ALA A 96 -15.31 -7.12 15.70
N TYR A 97 -14.20 -7.33 14.99
CA TYR A 97 -13.11 -6.38 14.92
C TYR A 97 -13.43 -5.17 14.04
N LEU A 98 -13.97 -5.39 12.85
CA LEU A 98 -14.40 -4.34 11.92
C LEU A 98 -15.38 -3.36 12.58
N ARG A 99 -16.15 -3.81 13.58
CA ARG A 99 -17.10 -2.94 14.28
C ARG A 99 -16.49 -1.85 15.16
N SER A 100 -15.26 -2.05 15.63
CA SER A 100 -14.64 -1.17 16.64
C SER A 100 -13.26 -0.65 16.24
N ILE A 101 -12.72 -1.14 15.12
CA ILE A 101 -11.38 -0.79 14.67
C ILE A 101 -11.32 0.63 14.07
N SER A 102 -10.21 1.34 14.29
CA SER A 102 -9.92 2.57 13.57
C SER A 102 -9.38 2.29 12.15
N PRO A 103 -9.53 3.23 11.20
CA PRO A 103 -8.95 3.11 9.85
C PRO A 103 -7.44 2.84 9.86
N GLN A 104 -6.68 3.55 10.70
CA GLN A 104 -5.22 3.41 10.78
C GLN A 104 -4.81 2.02 11.29
N GLU A 105 -5.55 1.50 12.26
CA GLU A 105 -5.30 0.15 12.77
C GLU A 105 -5.68 -0.91 11.73
N LEU A 106 -6.70 -0.68 10.89
CA LEU A 106 -7.06 -1.59 9.79
C LEU A 106 -5.93 -1.69 8.77
N VAL A 107 -5.41 -0.54 8.36
CA VAL A 107 -4.27 -0.44 7.43
C VAL A 107 -3.09 -1.21 8.01
N SER A 108 -2.70 -0.91 9.25
CA SER A 108 -1.54 -1.56 9.84
C SER A 108 -1.73 -3.06 10.04
N ARG A 109 -2.94 -3.55 10.33
CA ARG A 109 -3.18 -5.01 10.40
C ARG A 109 -3.21 -5.67 9.04
N SER A 110 -3.63 -4.97 8.00
CA SER A 110 -3.69 -5.50 6.64
C SER A 110 -2.40 -5.29 5.85
N LYS A 111 -1.37 -4.63 6.41
CA LYS A 111 -0.13 -4.25 5.71
C LYS A 111 0.64 -5.42 5.09
N ASN A 112 0.53 -6.61 5.67
CA ASN A 112 1.21 -7.82 5.17
C ASN A 112 0.38 -8.57 4.11
N ARG A 113 -0.69 -7.97 3.56
CA ARG A 113 -1.53 -8.61 2.53
C ARG A 113 -0.78 -8.96 1.25
N ALA A 114 0.21 -8.15 0.89
CA ALA A 114 1.01 -8.33 -0.31
C ALA A 114 2.38 -7.64 -0.14
N LYS A 115 3.38 -8.12 -0.86
CA LYS A 115 4.70 -7.49 -0.93
C LYS A 115 4.67 -6.35 -1.96
N THR A 116 5.05 -5.15 -1.55
CA THR A 116 5.07 -3.99 -2.43
C THR A 116 6.42 -3.89 -3.14
N MET A 117 6.38 -3.67 -4.46
CA MET A 117 7.56 -3.47 -5.30
C MET A 117 7.30 -2.31 -6.28
N GLU A 118 8.30 -1.44 -6.45
CA GLU A 118 8.23 -0.28 -7.32
C GLU A 118 9.07 -0.50 -8.58
N TYR A 119 8.50 -0.14 -9.72
CA TYR A 119 9.11 -0.28 -11.02
C TYR A 119 8.90 0.97 -11.87
N TRP A 120 9.78 1.12 -12.85
CA TRP A 120 9.58 1.99 -13.99
C TRP A 120 9.23 1.17 -15.22
N CYS A 121 8.30 1.70 -16.00
CA CYS A 121 7.87 1.17 -17.29
C CYS A 121 7.74 2.33 -18.29
N ARG A 122 8.02 2.08 -19.57
CA ARG A 122 7.81 3.07 -20.63
C ARG A 122 6.33 3.45 -20.72
N LYS A 123 6.02 4.75 -20.81
CA LYS A 123 4.63 5.27 -20.86
C LYS A 123 3.77 4.59 -21.93
N SER A 124 4.32 4.35 -23.12
CA SER A 124 3.61 3.67 -24.22
C SER A 124 3.16 2.25 -23.92
N ARG A 125 3.72 1.61 -22.88
CA ARG A 125 3.43 0.22 -22.50
C ARG A 125 2.52 0.12 -21.27
N LEU A 126 2.27 1.23 -20.60
CA LEU A 126 1.47 1.27 -19.37
C LEU A 126 0.04 0.78 -19.61
N ALA A 127 -0.56 1.18 -20.73
CA ALA A 127 -1.91 0.75 -21.09
C ALA A 127 -2.01 -0.77 -21.23
N GLU A 128 -1.07 -1.40 -21.94
CA GLU A 128 -1.04 -2.86 -22.10
C GLU A 128 -0.71 -3.56 -20.77
N LEU A 129 0.28 -3.06 -20.01
CA LEU A 129 0.62 -3.58 -18.69
C LEU A 129 -0.60 -3.61 -17.76
N SER A 130 -1.41 -2.55 -17.77
CA SER A 130 -2.61 -2.43 -16.92
C SER A 130 -3.62 -3.56 -17.15
N ASN A 131 -3.64 -4.18 -18.32
CA ASN A 131 -4.54 -5.29 -18.64
C ASN A 131 -4.09 -6.63 -18.03
N HIS A 132 -2.87 -6.69 -17.49
CA HIS A 132 -2.34 -7.88 -16.81
C HIS A 132 -2.37 -7.77 -15.28
N LEU A 133 -2.93 -6.69 -14.74
CA LEU A 133 -2.99 -6.41 -13.31
C LEU A 133 -4.44 -6.36 -12.84
N ILE A 134 -4.65 -6.68 -11.56
CA ILE A 134 -5.87 -6.28 -10.86
C ILE A 134 -5.59 -4.87 -10.31
N LEU A 135 -6.19 -3.85 -10.94
CA LEU A 135 -5.89 -2.45 -10.62
C LEU A 135 -6.33 -2.09 -9.21
N SER A 136 -5.58 -1.22 -8.54
CA SER A 136 -5.88 -0.79 -7.18
C SER A 136 -5.54 0.69 -6.95
N ALA A 137 -5.71 1.14 -5.71
CA ALA A 137 -5.55 2.51 -5.27
C ALA A 137 -6.42 3.46 -6.12
N ALA A 138 -5.87 4.60 -6.54
CA ALA A 138 -6.56 5.57 -7.39
C ALA A 138 -6.30 5.35 -8.91
N THR A 139 -5.83 4.16 -9.30
CA THR A 139 -5.45 3.88 -10.70
C THR A 139 -6.66 3.84 -11.63
N GLY A 140 -6.48 4.30 -12.87
CA GLY A 140 -7.55 4.29 -13.87
C GLY A 140 -8.71 5.19 -13.44
N ASN A 141 -9.93 4.67 -13.50
CA ASN A 141 -11.14 5.45 -13.19
C ASN A 141 -11.46 5.50 -11.68
N MET A 142 -10.67 4.85 -10.82
CA MET A 142 -10.89 4.85 -9.36
C MET A 142 -10.58 6.17 -8.68
N HIS A 143 -9.81 7.07 -9.31
CA HIS A 143 -9.45 8.36 -8.72
C HIS A 143 -10.66 9.19 -8.25
N SER A 144 -11.78 9.12 -8.99
CA SER A 144 -13.02 9.83 -8.65
C SER A 144 -13.66 9.34 -7.35
N GLN A 145 -13.58 8.03 -7.06
CA GLN A 145 -14.10 7.44 -5.82
C GLN A 145 -13.35 7.92 -4.57
N PHE A 146 -12.14 8.43 -4.75
CA PHE A 146 -11.25 8.96 -3.71
C PHE A 146 -11.10 10.48 -3.75
N GLN A 147 -11.79 11.18 -4.65
CA GLN A 147 -11.66 12.64 -4.86
C GLN A 147 -10.21 13.07 -5.15
N LEU A 148 -9.48 12.24 -5.90
CA LEU A 148 -8.10 12.49 -6.32
C LEU A 148 -8.05 12.86 -7.81
N THR A 149 -6.99 13.55 -8.21
CA THR A 149 -6.70 13.80 -9.63
C THR A 149 -6.18 12.53 -10.28
N GLN A 150 -6.58 12.28 -11.53
CA GLN A 150 -6.01 11.19 -12.31
C GLN A 150 -4.50 11.32 -12.45
N THR A 151 -3.78 10.20 -12.31
CA THR A 151 -2.32 10.15 -12.49
C THR A 151 -1.94 9.11 -13.54
N ASP A 152 -0.75 9.30 -14.12
CA ASP A 152 -0.13 8.33 -15.05
C ASP A 152 0.48 7.12 -14.32
N LYS A 153 0.46 7.10 -12.98
CA LYS A 153 1.02 6.00 -12.19
C LYS A 153 0.03 4.83 -12.19
N ILE A 154 0.57 3.63 -12.32
CA ILE A 154 -0.21 2.40 -12.24
C ILE A 154 0.10 1.70 -10.93
N GLU A 155 -0.92 1.42 -10.14
CA GLU A 155 -0.85 0.54 -8.99
C GLU A 155 -1.79 -0.65 -9.17
N GLY A 156 -1.31 -1.86 -8.88
CA GLY A 156 -2.10 -3.06 -9.03
C GLY A 156 -1.46 -4.31 -8.45
N TYR A 157 -2.27 -5.36 -8.36
CA TYR A 157 -1.88 -6.65 -7.82
C TYR A 157 -1.53 -7.64 -8.92
N VAL A 158 -0.56 -8.50 -8.58
CA VAL A 158 -0.12 -9.62 -9.41
C VAL A 158 0.25 -10.80 -8.52
N SER A 159 0.11 -12.02 -9.04
CA SER A 159 0.68 -13.21 -8.40
C SER A 159 2.21 -13.21 -8.50
N SER A 160 2.89 -13.70 -7.48
CA SER A 160 4.35 -13.95 -7.50
C SER A 160 4.79 -14.80 -8.70
N ILE A 161 3.95 -15.75 -9.13
CA ILE A 161 4.22 -16.66 -10.24
C ILE A 161 4.32 -15.91 -11.57
N LYS A 162 3.47 -14.88 -11.78
CA LYS A 162 3.41 -14.11 -13.03
C LYS A 162 4.34 -12.90 -13.06
N LEU A 163 4.97 -12.57 -11.94
CA LEU A 163 5.79 -11.37 -11.83
C LEU A 163 6.98 -11.40 -12.79
N GLY A 164 7.70 -12.51 -12.88
CA GLY A 164 8.85 -12.66 -13.77
C GLY A 164 8.48 -12.45 -15.24
N ASP A 165 7.37 -13.02 -15.67
CA ASP A 165 6.85 -12.86 -17.04
C ASP A 165 6.51 -11.40 -17.34
N LEU A 166 5.92 -10.68 -16.40
CA LEU A 166 5.62 -9.26 -16.57
C LEU A 166 6.89 -8.41 -16.63
N ILE A 167 7.88 -8.68 -15.77
CA ILE A 167 9.16 -7.97 -15.80
C ILE A 167 9.81 -8.14 -17.17
N ASN A 168 9.90 -9.37 -17.67
CA ASN A 168 10.52 -9.68 -18.95
C ASN A 168 9.72 -9.09 -20.12
N LYS A 169 8.41 -9.32 -20.15
CA LYS A 169 7.53 -8.82 -21.21
C LYS A 169 7.59 -7.30 -21.24
N PHE A 170 7.39 -6.62 -20.12
CA PHE A 170 7.24 -5.16 -20.06
C PHE A 170 8.55 -4.37 -19.86
N HIS A 171 9.68 -5.07 -19.69
CA HIS A 171 10.98 -4.48 -19.38
C HIS A 171 10.89 -3.56 -18.16
N LEU A 172 10.24 -4.06 -17.10
CA LEU A 172 10.09 -3.33 -15.85
C LEU A 172 11.46 -3.20 -15.19
N LYS A 173 11.80 -1.99 -14.75
CA LYS A 173 13.08 -1.69 -14.10
C LYS A 173 12.88 -1.24 -12.67
N ASN A 174 13.65 -1.77 -11.73
CA ASN A 174 13.57 -1.41 -10.31
C ASN A 174 14.82 -0.61 -9.87
N SER A 175 14.99 -0.43 -8.57
CA SER A 175 16.17 0.23 -7.99
C SER A 175 17.49 -0.49 -8.23
N GLU A 176 17.49 -1.81 -8.36
CA GLU A 176 18.68 -2.61 -8.68
C GLU A 176 19.14 -2.35 -10.12
N ASP A 177 18.21 -2.00 -11.01
CA ASP A 177 18.47 -1.57 -12.39
C ASP A 177 18.92 -0.09 -12.50
N GLY A 178 19.19 0.57 -11.38
CA GLY A 178 19.60 1.98 -11.32
C GLY A 178 18.46 3.00 -11.41
N VAL A 179 17.20 2.57 -11.31
CA VAL A 179 16.04 3.47 -11.30
C VAL A 179 15.78 3.99 -9.89
N SER A 180 15.86 5.30 -9.68
CA SER A 180 15.46 5.90 -8.40
C SER A 180 13.95 5.69 -8.16
N SER A 181 13.55 5.42 -6.91
CA SER A 181 12.13 5.35 -6.51
C SER A 181 11.32 6.59 -6.94
N SER A 182 11.96 7.75 -7.09
CA SER A 182 11.30 8.96 -7.58
C SER A 182 10.86 8.88 -9.05
N MET A 183 11.46 7.99 -9.85
CA MET A 183 11.12 7.77 -11.25
C MET A 183 10.09 6.65 -11.42
N ALA A 184 9.83 5.85 -10.38
CA ALA A 184 8.89 4.74 -10.47
C ALA A 184 7.48 5.23 -10.84
N ASN A 185 6.91 4.62 -11.88
CA ASN A 185 5.55 4.90 -12.36
C ASN A 185 4.64 3.66 -12.31
N VAL A 186 5.15 2.54 -11.80
CA VAL A 186 4.40 1.31 -11.57
C VAL A 186 4.66 0.84 -10.13
N LYS A 187 3.60 0.59 -9.37
CA LYS A 187 3.68 -0.07 -8.06
C LYS A 187 2.93 -1.39 -8.13
N LEU A 188 3.66 -2.48 -7.95
CA LEU A 188 3.10 -3.84 -7.95
C LEU A 188 2.97 -4.34 -6.53
N ARG A 189 1.79 -4.87 -6.20
CA ARG A 189 1.51 -5.59 -4.95
C ARG A 189 1.47 -7.07 -5.25
N VAL A 190 2.53 -7.76 -4.86
CA VAL A 190 2.77 -9.17 -5.17
C VAL A 190 2.13 -10.05 -4.11
N ILE A 191 1.21 -10.91 -4.53
CA ILE A 191 0.59 -11.93 -3.66
C ILE A 191 1.37 -13.22 -3.84
N GLU A 192 2.04 -13.66 -2.77
CA GLU A 192 2.86 -14.87 -2.78
C GLU A 192 2.03 -16.15 -2.72
N ASP A 193 0.92 -16.13 -1.98
CA ASP A 193 0.01 -17.26 -1.84
C ASP A 193 -0.93 -17.35 -3.05
N SER A 194 -0.68 -18.33 -3.92
CA SER A 194 -1.49 -18.54 -5.12
C SER A 194 -2.96 -18.82 -4.81
N LYS A 195 -3.27 -19.51 -3.70
CA LYS A 195 -4.66 -19.78 -3.32
C LYS A 195 -5.39 -18.49 -2.99
N VAL A 196 -4.75 -17.58 -2.25
CA VAL A 196 -5.30 -16.24 -1.97
C VAL A 196 -5.55 -15.48 -3.26
N PHE A 197 -4.61 -15.52 -4.21
CA PHE A 197 -4.78 -14.88 -5.51
C PHE A 197 -5.95 -15.46 -6.32
N ASP A 198 -6.09 -16.79 -6.35
CA ASP A 198 -7.19 -17.47 -7.04
C ASP A 198 -8.55 -17.12 -6.41
N PHE A 199 -8.64 -17.04 -5.08
CA PHE A 199 -9.86 -16.61 -4.41
C PHE A 199 -10.25 -15.18 -4.76
N ILE A 200 -9.28 -14.28 -4.85
CA ILE A 200 -9.52 -12.90 -5.27
C ILE A 200 -10.09 -12.87 -6.69
N LEU A 201 -9.45 -13.59 -7.62
CA LEU A 201 -9.92 -13.67 -9.01
C LEU A 201 -11.35 -14.23 -9.12
N GLN A 202 -11.66 -15.30 -8.39
CA GLN A 202 -13.00 -15.89 -8.38
C GLN A 202 -14.06 -14.90 -7.86
N ASN A 203 -13.76 -14.17 -6.78
CA ASN A 203 -14.69 -13.20 -6.21
C ASN A 203 -14.92 -11.99 -7.11
N MET A 204 -13.88 -11.55 -7.83
CA MET A 204 -14.03 -10.47 -8.80
C MET A 204 -14.88 -10.91 -9.99
N SER A 205 -14.71 -12.12 -10.51
CA SER A 205 -15.50 -12.64 -11.62
C SER A 205 -16.99 -12.78 -11.29
N LEU A 206 -17.33 -13.17 -10.06
CA LEU A 206 -18.72 -13.35 -9.61
C LEU A 206 -19.52 -12.03 -9.52
N HIS A 207 -18.83 -10.90 -9.30
CA HIS A 207 -19.48 -9.59 -9.16
C HIS A 207 -19.50 -8.76 -10.45
N ILE A 208 -18.73 -9.14 -11.48
CA ILE A 208 -18.81 -8.51 -12.81
C ILE A 208 -20.17 -8.80 -13.48
N THR A 209 -20.83 -9.91 -13.14
CA THR A 209 -22.13 -10.30 -13.69
C THR A 209 -23.35 -9.53 -13.17
N GLU A 210 -23.19 -8.63 -12.19
CA GLU A 210 -24.32 -7.87 -11.59
C GLU A 210 -24.39 -6.39 -12.01
N CYS A 211 -23.43 -5.86 -12.78
CA CYS A 211 -23.47 -4.48 -13.27
C CYS A 211 -23.53 -4.43 -14.81
N THR A 212 -24.62 -3.86 -15.31
CA THR A 212 -24.93 -3.65 -16.71
C THR A 212 -23.98 -2.67 -17.41
N GLU A 213 -23.71 -2.99 -18.68
CA GLU A 213 -23.20 -2.16 -19.79
C GLU A 213 -21.70 -1.83 -19.88
N GLU A 214 -21.06 -2.53 -20.81
CA GLU A 214 -20.06 -2.06 -21.77
C GLU A 214 -19.00 -1.06 -21.27
N THR A 215 -18.11 -1.56 -20.43
CA THR A 215 -16.68 -1.31 -20.62
C THR A 215 -16.00 -2.65 -20.48
N LEU A 216 -14.98 -2.96 -21.28
CA LEU A 216 -14.07 -4.07 -21.03
C LEU A 216 -13.55 -3.91 -19.59
N ALA A 217 -14.23 -4.56 -18.64
CA ALA A 217 -14.22 -4.16 -17.24
C ALA A 217 -12.86 -4.55 -16.67
N LYS A 218 -11.92 -3.61 -16.69
CA LYS A 218 -10.65 -3.74 -15.99
C LYS A 218 -10.98 -4.17 -14.56
N SER A 219 -10.40 -5.28 -14.13
CA SER A 219 -10.63 -5.81 -12.79
C SER A 219 -9.98 -4.87 -11.79
N PHE A 220 -10.79 -4.19 -10.98
CA PHE A 220 -10.34 -3.38 -9.86
C PHE A 220 -10.45 -4.19 -8.58
N MET A 221 -9.52 -3.99 -7.66
CA MET A 221 -9.65 -4.48 -6.31
C MET A 221 -10.88 -3.86 -5.63
N PRO A 222 -11.49 -4.55 -4.64
CA PRO A 222 -12.58 -3.97 -3.85
C PRO A 222 -12.19 -2.64 -3.19
N ILE A 223 -13.17 -1.76 -3.00
CA ILE A 223 -12.93 -0.38 -2.59
C ILE A 223 -12.13 -0.23 -1.29
N ALA A 224 -12.33 -1.11 -0.29
CA ALA A 224 -11.54 -1.05 0.93
C ALA A 224 -10.08 -1.47 0.72
N VAL A 225 -9.81 -2.36 -0.24
CA VAL A 225 -8.43 -2.74 -0.62
C VAL A 225 -7.75 -1.55 -1.28
N CYS A 226 -8.41 -0.89 -2.24
CA CYS A 226 -7.92 0.34 -2.86
C CYS A 226 -7.67 1.44 -1.82
N ALA A 227 -8.56 1.58 -0.84
CA ALA A 227 -8.43 2.56 0.24
C ALA A 227 -7.25 2.26 1.17
N ALA A 228 -7.04 0.99 1.52
CA ALA A 228 -5.89 0.55 2.30
C ALA A 228 -4.56 0.77 1.55
N ASP A 229 -4.55 0.57 0.24
CA ASP A 229 -3.39 0.81 -0.60
C ASP A 229 -3.01 2.29 -0.65
N LEU A 230 -4.00 3.17 -0.81
CA LEU A 230 -3.82 4.63 -0.75
C LEU A 230 -3.36 5.08 0.64
N ALA A 231 -3.91 4.51 1.71
CA ALA A 231 -3.54 4.84 3.08
C ALA A 231 -2.08 4.50 3.44
N GLU A 232 -1.43 3.63 2.68
CA GLU A 232 0.00 3.33 2.80
C GLU A 232 0.88 4.25 1.95
N SER A 233 0.30 5.13 1.14
CA SER A 233 1.05 6.05 0.31
C SER A 233 1.89 7.03 1.14
N VAL A 234 3.05 7.39 0.57
CA VAL A 234 3.88 8.48 1.08
C VAL A 234 3.29 9.84 0.75
N ASP A 235 2.45 9.94 -0.28
CA ASP A 235 1.72 11.16 -0.61
C ASP A 235 0.61 11.39 0.43
N VAL A 236 0.64 12.58 1.04
CA VAL A 236 -0.28 12.93 2.13
C VAL A 236 -1.74 12.97 1.65
N ARG A 237 -2.00 13.39 0.41
CA ARG A 237 -3.35 13.48 -0.16
C ARG A 237 -3.90 12.09 -0.44
N GLU A 238 -3.11 11.24 -1.09
CA GLU A 238 -3.49 9.83 -1.32
C GLU A 238 -3.78 9.13 0.00
N ARG A 239 -2.87 9.28 0.98
CA ARG A 239 -3.04 8.68 2.31
C ARG A 239 -4.31 9.15 3.01
N GLN A 240 -4.56 10.46 3.02
CA GLN A 240 -5.75 10.98 3.67
C GLN A 240 -7.02 10.53 2.96
N ALA A 241 -7.03 10.47 1.63
CA ALA A 241 -8.16 9.95 0.86
C ALA A 241 -8.44 8.47 1.20
N GLY A 242 -7.41 7.64 1.30
CA GLY A 242 -7.53 6.24 1.72
C GLY A 242 -8.09 6.09 3.14
N LEU A 243 -7.54 6.83 4.11
CA LEU A 243 -8.02 6.81 5.49
C LEU A 243 -9.46 7.30 5.63
N ASN A 244 -9.83 8.37 4.92
CA ASN A 244 -11.19 8.89 4.91
C ASN A 244 -12.18 7.88 4.32
N LYS A 245 -11.82 7.22 3.21
CA LYS A 245 -12.67 6.20 2.60
C LYS A 245 -12.85 4.99 3.53
N LEU A 246 -11.78 4.53 4.19
CA LEU A 246 -11.91 3.46 5.19
C LEU A 246 -12.80 3.87 6.37
N ALA A 247 -12.71 5.11 6.84
CA ALA A 247 -13.60 5.62 7.89
C ALA A 247 -15.07 5.61 7.45
N GLU A 248 -15.35 6.05 6.23
CA GLU A 248 -16.69 6.00 5.63
C GLU A 248 -17.24 4.56 5.56
N LEU A 249 -16.42 3.62 5.08
CA LEU A 249 -16.80 2.21 4.96
C LEU A 249 -17.04 1.56 6.33
N LEU A 250 -16.19 1.85 7.32
CA LEU A 250 -16.35 1.33 8.68
C LEU A 250 -17.60 1.89 9.36
N ALA A 251 -17.91 3.18 9.15
CA ALA A 251 -19.16 3.77 9.64
C ALA A 251 -20.37 3.07 9.02
N LYS A 252 -20.38 2.87 7.69
CA LYS A 252 -21.44 2.14 6.98
C LYS A 252 -21.58 0.69 7.42
N TYR A 253 -20.47 0.01 7.72
CA TYR A 253 -20.46 -1.38 8.17
C TYR A 253 -21.12 -1.58 9.55
N ASN A 254 -21.20 -0.51 10.34
CA ASN A 254 -21.76 -0.51 11.69
C ASN A 254 -23.25 -0.13 11.76
N HIS A 255 -23.84 0.30 10.65
CA HIS A 255 -25.24 0.67 10.53
C HIS A 255 -26.01 -0.39 9.75
#